data_AF-A0A8E8EXE1-F1
#
_entry.id   AF-A0A8E8EXE1-F1
#
_cell.length_a   1.000
_cell.length_b   1.000
_cell.length_c   1.000
_cell.angle_alpha   90.00
_cell.angle_beta   90.00
_cell.angle_gamma   90.00
#
_symmetry.space_group_name_H-M   'P 1'
#
loop_
_entity.id
_entity.type
_entity.pdbx_description
1 polymer ?
#
loop_
_entity_poly.entity_id
_entity_poly.type
_entity_poly.pdbx_seq_one_letter_code
_entity_poly.pdbx_strand_id
1 'polypeptide(L)' 'MALLPRWFETLSFQAQLILTALVLDPIGFGAGYLLAPEFGVEPILGGVYGLVAASFPMSLLVMREVGRQ' A
#
# COMPACT_ATOMS: atom_id res chain seq x y z
N MET A 1 -6.53 -0.44 -19.38
CA MET A 1 -7.08 0.61 -18.50
C MET A 1 -5.96 1.07 -17.58
N ALA A 2 -5.57 2.35 -17.63
CA ALA A 2 -4.59 2.87 -16.68
C ALA A 2 -5.27 2.92 -15.30
N LEU A 3 -4.90 1.99 -14.41
CA LEU A 3 -5.41 1.90 -13.04
C LEU A 3 -4.93 3.07 -12.17
N LEU A 4 -3.93 3.82 -12.64
CA LEU A 4 -3.31 4.93 -11.93
C LEU A 4 -3.53 6.25 -12.68
N PRO A 5 -3.67 7.38 -11.96
CA PRO A 5 -3.79 8.69 -12.59
C PRO A 5 -2.58 9.00 -13.49
N ARG A 6 -2.82 9.62 -14.66
CA ARG A 6 -1.71 9.93 -15.60
C ARG A 6 -0.63 10.80 -15.00
N TRP A 7 -0.98 11.71 -14.08
CA TRP A 7 -0.01 12.56 -13.39
C TRP A 7 0.92 11.76 -12.48
N PHE A 8 0.43 10.67 -11.88
CA PHE A 8 1.25 9.80 -11.04
C PHE A 8 2.35 9.11 -11.85
N GLU A 9 2.05 8.72 -13.09
CA GLU A 9 3.03 8.11 -14.00
C GLU A 9 4.13 9.07 -14.47
N THR A 10 3.94 10.39 -14.31
CA THR A 10 4.97 11.40 -14.63
C THR A 10 6.00 11.59 -13.52
N LEU A 11 5.77 11.01 -12.34
CA LEU A 11 6.68 11.11 -11.21
C LEU A 11 7.84 10.12 -11.33
N SER A 12 8.98 10.43 -10.69
CA SER A 12 10.05 9.45 -10.55
C SER A 12 9.57 8.20 -9.80
N PHE A 13 10.17 7.05 -10.08
CA PHE A 13 9.81 5.79 -9.44
C PHE A 13 9.87 5.88 -7.90
N GLN A 14 10.87 6.57 -7.36
CA GLN A 14 10.99 6.80 -5.91
C GLN A 14 9.81 7.62 -5.36
N ALA A 15 9.40 8.67 -6.07
CA ALA A 15 8.24 9.48 -5.66
C ALA A 15 6.93 8.68 -5.72
N GLN A 16 6.78 7.80 -6.72
CA GLN A 16 5.63 6.89 -6.81
C GLN A 16 5.56 5.96 -5.60
N LEU A 17 6.68 5.35 -5.20
CA LEU A 17 6.74 4.50 -4.00
C LEU A 17 6.40 5.29 -2.72
N ILE A 18 7.02 6.44 -2.52
CA ILE A 18 6.80 7.27 -1.32
C ILE A 18 5.33 7.68 -1.21
N LEU A 19 4.72 8.17 -2.30
CA LEU A 19 3.31 8.55 -2.28
C LEU A 19 2.39 7.35 -2.04
N THR A 20 2.72 6.20 -2.61
CA THR A 20 1.92 4.99 -2.42
C THR A 20 1.96 4.55 -0.96
N ALA A 21 3.14 4.48 -0.33
CA ALA A 21 3.29 4.17 1.08
C ALA A 21 2.58 5.21 1.97
N LEU A 22 2.76 6.49 1.68
CA LEU A 22 2.16 7.59 2.46
C LEU A 22 0.63 7.51 2.51
N VAL A 23 0.00 7.04 1.44
CA VAL A 23 -1.46 6.90 1.36
C VAL A 23 -1.91 5.55 1.90
N LEU A 24 -1.28 4.46 1.47
CA LEU A 24 -1.77 3.12 1.76
C LEU A 24 -1.40 2.63 3.16
N ASP A 25 -0.26 3.03 3.73
CA ASP A 25 0.15 2.54 5.05
C ASP A 25 -0.79 3.03 6.16
N PRO A 26 -1.18 4.33 6.25
CA PRO A 26 -2.15 4.78 7.24
C PRO A 26 -3.53 4.14 7.04
N ILE A 27 -3.96 3.95 5.79
CA ILE A 27 -5.24 3.30 5.47
C ILE A 27 -5.20 1.82 5.88
N GLY A 28 -4.13 1.11 5.52
CA GLY A 28 -3.93 -0.30 5.84
C GLY A 28 -3.86 -0.53 7.34
N PHE A 29 -3.03 0.26 8.04
CA PHE A 29 -2.95 0.20 9.50
C PHE A 29 -4.29 0.52 10.14
N GLY A 30 -4.94 1.62 9.74
CA GLY A 30 -6.23 2.03 10.30
C GLY A 30 -7.32 0.99 10.07
N ALA A 31 -7.43 0.46 8.84
CA ALA A 31 -8.39 -0.59 8.51
C ALA A 31 -8.11 -1.86 9.31
N GLY A 32 -6.86 -2.31 9.36
CA GLY A 32 -6.48 -3.49 10.14
C GLY A 32 -6.74 -3.31 11.64
N TYR A 33 -6.39 -2.16 12.20
CA TYR A 33 -6.60 -1.83 13.61
C TYR A 33 -8.08 -1.86 14.00
N LEU A 34 -8.95 -1.35 13.13
CA LEU A 34 -10.39 -1.27 13.40
C LEU A 34 -11.14 -2.57 13.10
N LEU A 35 -10.74 -3.32 12.05
CA LEU A 35 -11.46 -4.52 11.60
C LEU A 35 -10.98 -5.81 12.30
N ALA A 36 -9.70 -5.92 12.65
CA ALA A 36 -9.14 -7.15 13.21
C ALA A 36 -9.80 -7.62 14.53
N PRO A 37 -10.27 -6.74 15.44
CA PRO A 37 -10.96 -7.17 16.65
C PRO A 37 -12.23 -7.99 16.40
N GLU A 38 -12.91 -7.79 15.26
CA GLU A 38 -14.08 -8.61 14.87
C GLU A 38 -13.72 -10.08 14.62
N PHE A 39 -12.43 -10.38 14.44
CA PHE A 39 -11.87 -11.70 14.24
C PHE A 39 -11.10 -12.24 15.46
N GLY A 40 -11.20 -11.57 16.62
CA GLY A 40 -10.52 -11.97 17.86
C GLY A 40 -9.01 -11.67 17.88
N VAL A 41 -8.53 -10.83 16.98
CA VAL A 41 -7.13 -10.39 16.90
C VAL A 41 -6.96 -9.06 17.63
N GLU A 42 -5.87 -8.88 18.37
CA GLU A 42 -5.56 -7.61 19.05
C GLU A 42 -5.45 -6.45 18.05
N PRO A 43 -5.98 -5.24 18.35
CA PRO A 43 -5.99 -4.11 17.42
C PRO A 43 -4.61 -3.76 16.86
N ILE A 44 -3.57 -3.78 17.70
CA ILE A 44 -2.21 -3.46 17.26
C ILE A 44 -1.67 -4.50 16.26
N LEU A 45 -1.97 -5.78 16.47
CA LEU A 45 -1.62 -6.86 15.54
C LEU A 45 -2.43 -6.74 14.24
N GLY A 46 -3.70 -6.38 14.36
CA GLY A 46 -4.55 -6.02 13.22
C GLY A 46 -3.94 -4.93 12.34
N GLY A 47 -3.49 -3.84 12.96
CA GLY A 47 -2.80 -2.75 12.25
C GLY A 47 -1.52 -3.23 11.56
N VAL A 48 -0.72 -4.09 12.20
CA VAL A 48 0.47 -4.69 11.58
C VAL A 48 0.10 -5.55 10.37
N TYR A 49 -0.91 -6.41 10.47
CA TYR A 49 -1.39 -7.18 9.31
C TYR A 49 -1.90 -6.27 8.19
N GLY A 50 -2.57 -5.18 8.55
CA GLY A 50 -2.99 -4.14 7.63
C GLY A 50 -1.83 -3.49 6.85
N LEU A 51 -0.70 -3.22 7.51
CA LEU A 51 0.52 -2.71 6.85
C LEU A 51 1.13 -3.75 5.89
N VAL A 52 1.13 -5.02 6.27
CA VAL A 52 1.59 -6.12 5.38
C VAL A 52 0.72 -6.17 4.12
N ALA A 53 -0.60 -6.07 4.27
CA ALA A 53 -1.52 -6.02 3.13
C ALA A 53 -1.33 -4.74 2.27
N ALA A 54 -1.13 -3.58 2.91
CA ALA A 54 -0.87 -2.31 2.23
C ALA A 54 0.46 -2.27 1.45
N SER A 55 1.37 -3.19 1.72
CA SER A 55 2.62 -3.34 0.96
C SER A 55 2.43 -4.00 -0.41
N PHE A 56 1.26 -4.58 -0.69
CA PHE A 56 1.01 -5.30 -1.94
C PHE A 56 1.01 -4.39 -3.18
N PRO A 57 0.40 -3.19 -3.18
CA PRO A 57 0.48 -2.29 -4.33
C PRO A 57 1.90 -1.78 -4.58
N MET A 58 2.72 -1.61 -3.53
CA MET A 58 4.14 -1.26 -3.67
C MET A 58 4.92 -2.37 -4.39
N SER A 59 4.67 -3.64 -4.06
CA SER A 59 5.34 -4.75 -4.77
C SER A 59 4.95 -4.80 -6.25
N LEU A 60 3.69 -4.50 -6.59
CA LEU A 60 3.25 -4.36 -7.98
C LEU A 60 3.96 -3.21 -8.72
N LEU A 61 4.18 -2.07 -8.06
CA LEU A 61 4.95 -0.97 -8.65
C LEU A 61 6.39 -1.38 -8.94
N VAL A 62 7.04 -2.08 -8.01
CA VAL A 62 8.40 -2.62 -8.21
C VAL A 62 8.44 -3.60 -9.37
N MET A 63 7.50 -4.55 -9.44
CA MET A 63 7.44 -5.52 -10.54
C MET A 63 7.21 -4.83 -11.89
N ARG A 64 6.39 -3.78 -11.93
CA ARG A 64 6.17 -2.97 -13.14
C ARG A 64 7.44 -2.26 -13.59
N GLU A 65 8.21 -1.71 -12.65
CA GLU A 65 9.47 -1.03 -12.97
C GLU A 65 10.52 -2.00 -13.50
N VAL A 66 10.65 -3.18 -12.87
CA VAL A 66 11.54 -4.25 -13.36
C VAL A 66 11.20 -4.65 -14.79
N GLY A 67 9.91 -4.74 -15.14
CA GLY A 67 9.48 -5.07 -16.50
C GLY A 67 9.63 -3.93 -17.53
N ARG A 68 9.97 -2.71 -17.12
CA ARG A 68 10.21 -1.56 -18.01
C ARG A 68 11.69 -1.36 -18.36
N GLN A 69 12.59 -1.97 -17.59
CA GLN A 69 14.04 -1.99 -17.82
C GLN A 69 14.40 -3.12 -18.80
#